data_AF-A0A8D1IYF4-F1
#
_entry.id   AF-A0A8D1IYF4-F1
#
_cell.length_a   1.000
_cell.length_b   1.000
_cell.length_c   1.000
_cell.angle_alpha   90.00
_cell.angle_beta   90.00
_cell.angle_gamma   90.00
#
_symmetry.space_group_name_H-M   'P 1'
#
loop_
_entity.id
_entity.type
_entity.pdbx_description
1 polymer ?
#
loop_
_entity_poly.entity_id
_entity_poly.type
_entity_poly.pdbx_seq_one_letter_code
_entity_poly.pdbx_strand_id
1 'polypeptide(L)'
;MDWGALQTILGGVNKHSTSIGKIWLTVLFIFRVMILVVAAKEVWGDEQEDFVCNTLQPGCKNVCYDHYFPISHIRLWALQLIFVSTPALLVAMHVAYYRHEAARRFRRGETRSEFKDLEDIKQRKVRIEGSLWWTYTGSIFFRILFEAAFMYVFYFLYNGYHLPWVLKCGIAPCPNLVDCFISRPTEKTVFTVFMVAASVLCVLLNVAELCYLLLKVCCRQAGRAQAPRDLPGPALKERRQNEANELLSEGGPNALPGLPG
;
A
#
# COMPACT_ATOMS: atom_id res chain seq x y z
N MET A 1 15.63 -11.09 -30.44
CA MET A 1 14.98 -10.49 -29.24
C MET A 1 14.37 -11.63 -28.45
N ASP A 2 15.04 -12.01 -27.37
CA ASP A 2 14.68 -13.19 -26.56
C ASP A 2 13.40 -12.94 -25.77
N TRP A 3 12.28 -13.39 -26.33
CA TRP A 3 11.00 -13.49 -25.63
C TRP A 3 11.10 -14.43 -24.41
N GLY A 4 12.07 -15.36 -24.38
CA GLY A 4 12.34 -16.24 -23.25
C GLY A 4 12.82 -15.52 -21.98
N ALA A 5 13.58 -14.43 -22.10
CA ALA A 5 13.97 -13.62 -20.95
C ALA A 5 12.77 -12.86 -20.36
N LEU A 6 11.90 -12.32 -21.23
CA LEU A 6 10.66 -11.67 -20.82
C LEU A 6 9.68 -12.67 -20.18
N GLN A 7 9.59 -13.88 -20.71
CA GLN A 7 8.72 -14.95 -20.22
C GLN A 7 9.25 -15.62 -18.94
N THR A 8 10.55 -15.57 -18.69
CA THR A 8 11.17 -15.99 -17.42
C THR A 8 10.99 -14.91 -16.34
N ILE A 9 11.04 -13.63 -16.71
CA ILE A 9 10.73 -12.51 -15.81
C ILE A 9 9.23 -12.48 -15.49
N LEU A 10 8.35 -12.63 -16.49
CA LEU A 10 6.89 -12.71 -16.33
C LEU A 10 6.44 -14.02 -15.65
N GLY A 11 7.09 -15.15 -15.96
CA GLY A 11 6.84 -16.44 -15.30
C GLY A 11 7.29 -16.46 -13.84
N GLY A 12 8.29 -15.65 -13.49
CA GLY A 12 8.70 -15.38 -12.11
C GLY A 12 7.68 -14.57 -11.30
N VAL A 13 6.81 -13.80 -11.95
CA VAL A 13 5.73 -13.05 -11.27
C VAL A 13 4.62 -13.99 -10.77
N ASN A 14 4.42 -15.16 -11.41
CA ASN A 14 3.32 -16.07 -11.06
C ASN A 14 3.65 -17.06 -9.91
N LYS A 15 4.89 -17.07 -9.38
CA LYS A 15 5.34 -18.04 -8.36
C LYS A 15 5.71 -17.45 -7.02
N HIS A 16 5.68 -16.12 -6.87
CA HIS A 16 5.96 -15.46 -5.60
C HIS A 16 4.69 -14.90 -4.98
N SER A 17 4.40 -15.38 -3.77
CA SER A 17 3.39 -14.97 -2.79
C SER A 17 3.44 -13.48 -2.41
N THR A 18 3.47 -12.61 -3.42
CA THR A 18 3.31 -11.17 -3.31
C THR A 18 1.81 -10.93 -3.30
N SER A 19 1.23 -10.99 -2.09
CA SER A 19 -0.17 -10.75 -1.74
C SER A 19 -1.01 -10.24 -2.90
N ILE A 20 -1.95 -11.03 -3.43
CA ILE A 20 -2.83 -10.68 -4.56
C ILE A 20 -3.35 -9.24 -4.50
N GLY A 21 -3.66 -8.73 -3.30
CA GLY A 21 -4.04 -7.34 -3.04
C GLY A 21 -3.02 -6.29 -3.49
N LYS A 22 -1.71 -6.53 -3.40
CA LYS A 22 -0.64 -5.63 -3.86
C LYS A 22 -0.63 -5.44 -5.37
N ILE A 23 -0.87 -6.53 -6.12
CA ILE A 23 -0.95 -6.47 -7.58
C ILE A 23 -2.16 -5.64 -7.97
N TRP A 24 -3.34 -5.95 -7.42
CA TRP A 24 -4.57 -5.20 -7.68
C TRP A 24 -4.47 -3.73 -7.26
N LEU A 25 -3.88 -3.42 -6.10
CA LEU A 25 -3.65 -2.04 -5.67
C LEU A 25 -2.75 -1.27 -6.64
N THR A 26 -1.72 -1.92 -7.20
CA THR A 26 -0.83 -1.30 -8.19
C THR A 26 -1.55 -1.07 -9.51
N VAL A 27 -2.32 -2.05 -9.98
CA VAL A 27 -3.12 -1.94 -11.22
C VAL A 27 -4.14 -0.80 -11.09
N LEU A 28 -4.86 -0.74 -9.98
CA LEU A 28 -5.84 0.33 -9.73
C LEU A 28 -5.18 1.70 -9.61
N PHE A 29 -3.99 1.78 -9.00
CA PHE A 29 -3.25 3.02 -8.94
C PHE A 29 -2.86 3.53 -10.34
N ILE A 30 -2.34 2.65 -11.20
CA ILE A 30 -2.00 3.00 -12.59
C ILE A 30 -3.25 3.43 -13.37
N PHE A 31 -4.35 2.69 -13.22
CA PHE A 31 -5.63 3.02 -13.84
C PHE A 31 -6.12 4.43 -13.44
N ARG A 32 -6.00 4.79 -12.15
CA ARG A 32 -6.37 6.12 -11.66
C ARG A 32 -5.47 7.23 -12.22
N VAL A 33 -4.16 6.99 -12.33
CA VAL A 33 -3.25 7.95 -12.96
C VAL A 33 -3.61 8.15 -14.44
N MET A 34 -3.91 7.07 -15.16
CA MET A 34 -4.35 7.15 -16.56
C MET A 34 -5.61 8.00 -16.69
N ILE A 35 -6.65 7.71 -15.89
CA ILE A 35 -7.90 8.50 -15.91
C ILE A 35 -7.61 9.97 -15.61
N LEU A 36 -6.83 10.26 -14.57
CA LEU A 36 -6.51 11.63 -14.18
C LEU A 36 -5.87 12.39 -15.35
N VAL A 37 -4.91 11.78 -16.05
CA VAL A 37 -4.20 12.42 -17.17
C VAL A 37 -5.14 12.71 -18.34
N VAL A 38 -6.03 11.76 -18.69
CA VAL A 38 -7.01 11.94 -19.78
C VAL A 38 -8.01 13.03 -19.39
N ALA A 39 -8.62 12.92 -18.20
CA ALA A 39 -9.63 13.85 -17.71
C ALA A 39 -9.09 15.28 -17.58
N ALA A 40 -7.85 15.44 -17.08
CA ALA A 40 -7.25 16.76 -16.90
C ALA A 40 -7.11 17.55 -18.20
N LYS A 41 -6.81 16.89 -19.32
CA LYS A 41 -6.63 17.54 -20.61
C LYS A 41 -7.93 17.71 -21.38
N GLU A 42 -8.73 16.65 -21.48
CA GLU A 42 -9.85 16.60 -22.42
C GLU A 42 -11.17 17.12 -21.84
N VAL A 43 -11.34 17.08 -20.51
CA VAL A 43 -12.66 17.30 -19.87
C VAL A 43 -12.67 18.48 -18.90
N TRP A 44 -11.52 18.77 -18.30
CA TRP A 44 -11.36 19.88 -17.35
C TRP A 44 -10.44 21.00 -17.86
N GLY A 45 -9.87 20.88 -19.06
CA GLY A 45 -8.96 21.88 -19.61
C GLY A 45 -9.62 23.24 -19.88
N ASP A 46 -10.88 23.21 -20.31
CA ASP A 46 -11.74 24.35 -20.68
C ASP A 46 -12.80 24.67 -19.59
N GLU A 47 -12.63 24.15 -18.37
CA GLU A 47 -13.70 24.16 -17.36
C GLU A 47 -14.20 25.55 -16.96
N GLN A 48 -13.30 26.53 -16.91
CA GLN A 48 -13.61 27.91 -16.54
C GLN A 48 -14.01 28.74 -17.77
N GLU A 49 -13.45 28.42 -18.93
CA GLU A 49 -13.77 29.11 -20.20
C GLU A 49 -15.22 28.84 -20.60
N ASP A 50 -15.64 27.58 -20.55
CA ASP A 50 -17.00 27.14 -20.94
C ASP A 50 -18.04 27.24 -19.82
N PHE A 51 -17.66 27.73 -18.64
CA PHE A 51 -18.64 28.06 -17.60
C PHE A 51 -19.41 29.33 -17.99
N VAL A 52 -20.73 29.22 -18.18
CA VAL A 52 -21.54 30.34 -18.69
C VAL A 52 -22.64 30.68 -17.69
N CYS A 53 -22.76 31.95 -17.31
CA CYS A 53 -23.88 32.45 -16.52
C CYS A 53 -24.80 33.32 -17.37
N ASN A 54 -26.12 33.19 -17.21
CA ASN A 54 -27.14 33.98 -17.89
C ASN A 54 -27.23 35.39 -17.31
N THR A 55 -26.20 36.20 -17.54
CA THR A 55 -26.10 37.59 -17.09
C THR A 55 -25.04 38.34 -17.90
N LEU A 56 -25.25 39.65 -18.09
CA LEU A 56 -24.28 40.57 -18.69
C LEU A 56 -23.40 41.27 -17.63
N GLN A 57 -23.63 40.99 -16.35
CA GLN A 57 -22.92 41.64 -15.26
C GLN A 57 -21.44 41.20 -15.22
N PRO A 58 -20.48 42.13 -15.35
CA PRO A 58 -19.06 41.81 -15.27
C PRO A 58 -18.70 41.23 -13.89
N GLY A 59 -17.84 40.20 -13.90
CA GLY A 59 -17.35 39.54 -12.69
C GLY A 59 -18.29 38.50 -12.07
N CYS A 60 -19.59 38.49 -12.41
CA CYS A 60 -20.53 37.49 -11.86
C CYS A 60 -20.11 36.05 -12.21
N LYS A 61 -19.70 35.79 -13.47
CA LYS A 61 -19.15 34.49 -13.88
C LYS A 61 -17.99 34.02 -12.98
N ASN A 62 -17.04 34.91 -12.69
CA ASN A 62 -15.83 34.57 -11.94
C ASN A 62 -16.15 34.22 -10.49
N VAL A 63 -16.98 35.02 -9.80
CA VAL A 63 -17.33 34.76 -8.40
C VAL A 63 -18.22 33.52 -8.26
N CYS A 64 -19.11 33.27 -9.22
CA CYS A 64 -19.96 32.08 -9.19
C CYS A 64 -19.12 30.81 -9.44
N TYR A 65 -18.19 30.85 -10.39
CA TYR A 65 -17.28 29.73 -10.62
C TYR A 65 -16.46 29.41 -9.37
N ASP A 66 -15.81 30.42 -8.76
CA ASP A 66 -14.99 30.26 -7.56
C ASP A 66 -15.79 29.74 -6.35
N HIS A 67 -17.04 30.20 -6.18
CA HIS A 67 -17.89 29.75 -5.08
C HIS A 67 -18.31 28.28 -5.19
N TYR A 68 -18.69 27.82 -6.38
CA TYR A 68 -19.15 26.44 -6.58
C TYR A 68 -18.00 25.47 -6.82
N PHE A 69 -16.86 25.94 -7.31
CA PHE A 69 -15.66 25.15 -7.59
C PHE A 69 -14.42 25.76 -6.92
N PRO A 70 -14.38 25.84 -5.57
CA PRO A 70 -13.27 26.46 -4.85
C PRO A 70 -11.94 25.74 -5.10
N ILE A 71 -12.01 24.43 -5.34
CA ILE A 71 -10.94 23.60 -5.89
C ILE A 71 -11.58 22.79 -7.01
N SER A 72 -10.90 22.58 -8.13
CA SER A 72 -11.43 21.71 -9.19
C SER A 72 -11.28 20.23 -8.84
N HIS A 73 -12.19 19.38 -9.37
CA HIS A 73 -12.19 17.94 -9.12
C HIS A 73 -10.83 17.29 -9.41
N ILE A 74 -10.21 17.64 -10.54
CA ILE A 74 -8.90 17.12 -10.96
C ILE A 74 -7.80 17.45 -9.93
N ARG A 75 -7.80 18.67 -9.38
CA ARG A 75 -6.80 19.08 -8.38
C ARG A 75 -6.96 18.26 -7.10
N LEU A 76 -8.19 18.02 -6.64
CA LEU A 76 -8.42 17.15 -5.48
C LEU A 76 -8.01 15.70 -5.74
N TRP A 77 -8.30 15.15 -6.92
CA TRP A 77 -7.86 13.79 -7.25
C TRP A 77 -6.33 13.68 -7.39
N ALA A 78 -5.66 14.70 -7.92
CA ALA A 78 -4.21 14.75 -7.97
C ALA A 78 -3.61 14.75 -6.56
N LEU A 79 -4.13 15.61 -5.66
CA LEU A 79 -3.73 15.63 -4.26
C LEU A 79 -4.00 14.27 -3.59
N GLN A 80 -5.17 13.68 -3.80
CA GLN A 80 -5.50 12.36 -3.28
C GLN A 80 -4.46 11.30 -3.70
N LEU A 81 -4.07 11.25 -4.99
CA LEU A 81 -3.06 10.30 -5.48
C LEU A 81 -1.68 10.55 -4.87
N ILE A 82 -1.29 11.82 -4.66
CA ILE A 82 -0.02 12.18 -4.01
C ILE A 82 -0.02 11.70 -2.55
N PHE A 83 -1.06 12.02 -1.78
CA PHE A 83 -1.13 11.62 -0.37
C PHE A 83 -1.24 10.10 -0.20
N VAL A 84 -1.99 9.40 -1.06
CA VAL A 84 -2.12 7.94 -1.00
C VAL A 84 -0.86 7.21 -1.46
N SER A 85 -0.08 7.77 -2.39
CA SER A 85 1.19 7.19 -2.82
C SER A 85 2.33 7.42 -1.84
N THR A 86 2.30 8.51 -1.07
CA THR A 86 3.38 8.88 -0.14
C THR A 86 3.72 7.77 0.88
N PRO A 87 2.77 7.17 1.62
CA PRO A 87 3.09 6.07 2.55
C PRO A 87 3.69 4.84 1.85
N ALA A 88 3.23 4.52 0.63
CA ALA A 88 3.74 3.39 -0.14
C ALA A 88 5.20 3.63 -0.58
N LEU A 89 5.50 4.84 -1.04
CA LEU A 89 6.86 5.25 -1.41
C LEU A 89 7.80 5.29 -0.19
N LEU A 90 7.32 5.77 0.96
CA LEU A 90 8.10 5.77 2.20
C LEU A 90 8.48 4.35 2.65
N VAL A 91 7.55 3.39 2.57
CA VAL A 91 7.86 1.99 2.87
C VAL A 91 8.85 1.40 1.87
N ALA A 92 8.65 1.65 0.57
CA ALA A 92 9.57 1.19 -0.47
C ALA A 92 10.99 1.76 -0.25
N MET A 93 11.08 3.05 0.07
CA MET A 93 12.31 3.74 0.40
C MET A 93 12.96 3.16 1.66
N HIS A 94 12.19 2.93 2.73
CA HIS A 94 12.69 2.32 3.98
C HIS A 94 13.26 0.92 3.72
N VAL A 95 12.57 0.09 2.93
CA VAL A 95 13.06 -1.26 2.55
C VAL A 95 14.31 -1.17 1.68
N ALA A 96 14.34 -0.26 0.70
CA ALA A 96 15.50 -0.07 -0.16
C ALA A 96 16.72 0.41 0.63
N TYR A 97 16.53 1.36 1.54
CA TYR A 97 17.55 1.87 2.44
C TYR A 97 18.13 0.75 3.32
N TYR A 98 17.27 -0.03 3.97
CA TYR A 98 17.69 -1.14 4.84
C TYR A 98 18.49 -2.20 4.08
N ARG A 99 18.02 -2.58 2.87
CA ARG A 99 18.73 -3.52 1.99
C ARG A 99 20.11 -3.00 1.59
N HIS A 100 20.19 -1.72 1.27
CA HIS A 100 21.44 -1.10 0.86
C HIS A 100 22.44 -1.00 2.03
N GLU A 101 21.99 -0.69 3.24
CA GLU A 101 22.84 -0.76 4.43
C GLU A 101 23.34 -2.18 4.72
N ALA A 102 22.47 -3.19 4.68
CA ALA A 102 22.86 -4.58 4.89
C ALA A 102 23.92 -5.04 3.89
N ALA A 103 23.76 -4.67 2.60
CA ALA A 103 24.75 -4.95 1.56
C ALA A 103 26.10 -4.23 1.81
N ARG A 104 26.08 -3.02 2.40
CA ARG A 104 27.31 -2.29 2.76
C ARG A 104 28.05 -2.95 3.94
N ARG A 105 27.34 -3.37 4.99
CA ARG A 105 27.95 -4.08 6.14
C ARG A 105 28.59 -5.41 5.72
N PHE A 106 27.93 -6.13 4.80
CA PHE A 106 28.49 -7.35 4.21
C PHE A 106 29.81 -7.09 3.48
N ARG A 107 29.88 -6.03 2.65
CA ARG A 107 31.13 -5.64 1.96
C ARG A 107 32.25 -5.25 2.91
N ARG A 108 31.93 -4.80 4.13
CA ARG A 108 32.91 -4.53 5.20
C ARG A 108 33.33 -5.77 6.00
N GLY A 109 32.74 -6.94 5.72
CA GLY A 109 33.09 -8.20 6.39
C GLY A 109 32.53 -8.35 7.80
N GLU A 110 31.64 -7.46 8.24
CA GLU A 110 31.24 -7.36 9.66
C GLU A 110 30.21 -8.42 10.09
N THR A 111 29.41 -9.02 9.18
CA THR A 111 28.44 -10.06 9.58
C THR A 111 28.05 -11.03 8.45
N ARG A 112 28.45 -12.30 8.54
CA ARG A 112 28.00 -13.40 7.64
C ARG A 112 26.60 -13.94 8.02
N SER A 113 26.14 -13.65 9.24
CA SER A 113 24.86 -14.14 9.79
C SER A 113 23.62 -13.40 9.26
N GLU A 114 23.70 -12.08 9.04
CA GLU A 114 22.54 -11.26 8.63
C GLU A 114 22.12 -11.49 7.16
N PHE A 115 23.01 -12.01 6.32
CA PHE A 115 22.68 -12.30 4.92
C PHE A 115 21.75 -13.52 4.77
N LYS A 116 21.83 -14.50 5.68
CA LYS A 116 20.90 -15.63 5.71
C LYS A 116 19.46 -15.16 5.93
N ASP A 117 19.26 -14.16 6.79
CA ASP A 117 17.96 -13.50 6.98
C ASP A 117 17.53 -12.72 5.73
N LEU A 118 18.44 -12.01 5.06
CA LEU A 118 18.11 -11.23 3.86
C LEU A 118 17.77 -12.10 2.64
N GLU A 119 18.41 -13.26 2.52
CA GLU A 119 18.17 -14.24 1.47
C GLU A 119 16.94 -15.11 1.76
N ASP A 120 16.66 -15.42 3.03
CA ASP A 120 15.37 -15.99 3.47
C ASP A 120 14.21 -15.01 3.20
N ILE A 121 14.39 -13.70 3.40
CA ILE A 121 13.42 -12.65 3.03
C ILE A 121 13.10 -12.68 1.51
N LYS A 122 14.05 -13.14 0.68
CA LYS A 122 13.91 -13.25 -0.79
C LYS A 122 13.29 -14.59 -1.21
N GLN A 123 13.54 -15.69 -0.48
CA GLN A 123 13.11 -17.04 -0.86
C GLN A 123 11.85 -17.58 -0.15
N ARG A 124 11.48 -17.14 1.07
CA ARG A 124 10.23 -17.59 1.73
C ARG A 124 9.62 -16.49 2.60
N LYS A 125 8.31 -16.26 2.41
CA LYS A 125 7.36 -15.50 3.26
C LYS A 125 8.02 -14.39 4.08
N VAL A 126 7.95 -13.15 3.57
CA VAL A 126 8.23 -11.89 4.30
C VAL A 126 7.89 -12.08 5.78
N ARG A 127 8.92 -12.40 6.58
CA ARG A 127 8.77 -12.58 8.01
C ARG A 127 8.76 -11.17 8.55
N ILE A 128 7.55 -10.60 8.55
CA ILE A 128 7.30 -9.29 9.11
C ILE A 128 7.47 -9.44 10.63
N GLU A 129 8.70 -9.35 11.11
CA GLU A 129 9.05 -9.31 12.53
C GLU A 129 9.77 -7.99 12.81
N GLY A 130 9.36 -7.29 13.88
CA GLY A 130 9.95 -6.04 14.34
C GLY A 130 9.48 -4.77 13.61
N SER A 131 10.40 -3.82 13.41
CA SER A 131 10.16 -2.45 12.90
C SER A 131 9.48 -2.41 11.53
N LEU A 132 9.79 -3.36 10.64
CA LEU A 132 9.22 -3.41 9.28
C LEU A 132 7.72 -3.71 9.27
N TRP A 133 7.21 -4.45 10.27
CA TRP A 133 5.77 -4.68 10.39
C TRP A 133 5.03 -3.43 10.82
N TRP A 134 5.62 -2.64 11.72
CA TRP A 134 5.01 -1.40 12.17
C TRP A 134 4.96 -0.34 11.07
N THR A 135 6.05 -0.14 10.34
CA THR A 135 6.07 0.80 9.20
C THR A 135 5.09 0.38 8.10
N TYR A 136 5.02 -0.93 7.82
CA TYR A 136 4.07 -1.47 6.85
C TYR A 136 2.61 -1.28 7.28
N THR A 137 2.27 -1.68 8.52
CA THR A 137 0.90 -1.57 9.06
C THR A 137 0.47 -0.11 9.18
N GLY A 138 1.36 0.76 9.65
CA GLY A 138 1.15 2.21 9.69
C GLY A 138 0.91 2.78 8.30
N SER A 139 1.68 2.35 7.29
CA SER A 139 1.47 2.80 5.91
C SER A 139 0.09 2.44 5.35
N ILE A 140 -0.40 1.22 5.62
CA ILE A 140 -1.74 0.79 5.20
C ILE A 140 -2.80 1.62 5.89
N PHE A 141 -2.66 1.84 7.20
CA PHE A 141 -3.57 2.70 7.96
C PHE A 141 -3.64 4.12 7.38
N PHE A 142 -2.49 4.76 7.13
CA PHE A 142 -2.46 6.10 6.53
C PHE A 142 -3.05 6.14 5.11
N ARG A 143 -2.86 5.08 4.31
CA ARG A 143 -3.48 4.99 2.97
C ARG A 143 -5.01 4.92 3.08
N ILE A 144 -5.55 4.11 3.98
CA ILE A 144 -7.00 4.05 4.23
C ILE A 144 -7.50 5.41 4.71
N LEU A 145 -6.80 6.03 5.67
CA LEU A 145 -7.16 7.34 6.21
C LEU A 145 -7.20 8.42 5.12
N PHE A 146 -6.16 8.52 4.29
CA PHE A 146 -6.11 9.50 3.22
C PHE A 146 -7.16 9.23 2.14
N GLU A 147 -7.33 7.99 1.67
CA GLU A 147 -8.39 7.66 0.71
C GLU A 147 -9.78 8.04 1.25
N ALA A 148 -10.09 7.66 2.49
CA ALA A 148 -11.39 7.95 3.10
C ALA A 148 -11.58 9.45 3.35
N ALA A 149 -10.55 10.16 3.80
CA ALA A 149 -10.61 11.60 4.04
C ALA A 149 -10.84 12.38 2.73
N PHE A 150 -10.09 12.09 1.67
CA PHE A 150 -10.31 12.75 0.38
C PHE A 150 -11.68 12.40 -0.22
N MET A 151 -12.14 11.15 -0.10
CA MET A 151 -13.48 10.77 -0.53
C MET A 151 -14.58 11.53 0.24
N TYR A 152 -14.41 11.68 1.55
CA TYR A 152 -15.32 12.45 2.40
C TYR A 152 -15.33 13.94 2.03
N VAL A 153 -14.14 14.55 1.89
CA VAL A 153 -13.98 15.96 1.50
C VAL A 153 -14.60 16.20 0.13
N PHE A 154 -14.39 15.29 -0.84
CA PHE A 154 -15.00 15.37 -2.16
C PHE A 154 -16.53 15.35 -2.07
N TYR A 155 -17.10 14.38 -1.37
CA TYR A 155 -18.55 14.27 -1.22
C TYR A 155 -19.17 15.51 -0.58
N PHE A 156 -18.52 16.07 0.45
CA PHE A 156 -19.00 17.25 1.15
C PHE A 156 -18.85 18.54 0.32
N LEU A 157 -17.70 18.75 -0.33
CA LEU A 157 -17.46 19.97 -1.12
C LEU A 157 -18.40 20.10 -2.32
N TYR A 158 -18.71 18.98 -3.00
CA TYR A 158 -19.53 18.99 -4.21
C TYR A 158 -20.98 18.55 -3.98
N ASN A 159 -21.41 18.43 -2.72
CA ASN A 159 -22.76 17.99 -2.33
C ASN A 159 -23.20 16.68 -3.02
N GLY A 160 -22.27 15.75 -3.19
CA GLY A 160 -22.50 14.47 -3.86
C GLY A 160 -21.45 14.11 -4.90
N TYR A 161 -21.78 13.09 -5.70
CA TYR A 161 -20.93 12.59 -6.80
C TYR A 161 -21.49 12.93 -8.18
N HIS A 162 -22.64 13.59 -8.24
CA HIS A 162 -23.31 13.96 -9.48
C HIS A 162 -23.22 15.47 -9.68
N LEU A 163 -22.76 15.89 -10.85
CA LEU A 163 -22.65 17.30 -11.18
C LEU A 163 -23.95 17.78 -11.86
N PRO A 164 -24.68 18.76 -11.30
CA PRO A 164 -25.90 19.25 -11.92
C PRO A 164 -25.59 20.01 -13.22
N TRP A 165 -26.57 20.10 -14.10
CA TRP A 165 -26.45 20.84 -15.37
C TRP A 165 -26.50 22.35 -15.18
N VAL A 166 -27.24 22.81 -14.16
CA VAL A 166 -27.44 24.22 -13.84
C VAL A 166 -27.18 24.47 -12.35
N LEU A 167 -26.49 25.57 -12.07
CA LEU A 167 -26.25 26.12 -10.74
C LEU A 167 -27.00 27.45 -10.61
N LYS A 168 -27.53 27.73 -9.43
CA LYS A 168 -28.32 28.93 -9.12
C LYS A 168 -27.50 29.87 -8.24
N CYS A 169 -26.78 30.82 -8.84
CA CYS A 169 -25.83 31.68 -8.14
C CYS A 169 -26.45 33.04 -7.77
N GLY A 170 -26.30 33.48 -6.52
CA GLY A 170 -26.82 34.76 -6.01
C GLY A 170 -25.77 35.63 -5.30
N ILE A 171 -24.50 35.51 -5.69
CA ILE A 171 -23.36 36.11 -4.99
C ILE A 171 -22.99 37.44 -5.61
N ALA A 172 -22.63 38.44 -4.80
CA ALA A 172 -22.16 39.73 -5.33
C ALA A 172 -20.92 39.54 -6.23
N PRO A 173 -20.85 40.15 -7.43
CA PRO A 173 -21.66 41.28 -7.91
C PRO A 173 -22.89 40.89 -8.77
N CYS A 174 -23.39 39.64 -8.72
CA CYS A 174 -24.56 39.24 -9.51
C CYS A 174 -25.82 40.03 -9.09
N PRO A 175 -26.63 40.52 -10.05
CA PRO A 175 -27.73 41.44 -9.76
C PRO A 175 -28.90 40.76 -9.04
N ASN A 176 -29.10 39.46 -9.27
CA ASN A 176 -30.13 38.60 -8.69
C ASN A 176 -29.61 37.16 -8.71
N LEU A 177 -30.49 36.19 -8.42
CA LEU A 177 -30.23 34.79 -8.68
C LEU A 177 -30.11 34.54 -10.19
N VAL A 178 -28.93 34.13 -10.66
CA VAL A 178 -28.64 33.84 -12.07
C VAL A 178 -28.40 32.35 -12.28
N ASP A 179 -28.69 31.90 -13.49
CA ASP A 179 -28.49 30.51 -13.90
C ASP A 179 -27.11 30.38 -14.54
N CYS A 180 -26.27 29.52 -13.98
CA CYS A 180 -24.96 29.20 -14.51
C CYS A 180 -24.91 27.74 -14.97
N PHE A 181 -24.38 27.52 -16.17
CA PHE A 181 -24.30 26.23 -16.85
C PHE A 181 -22.86 25.73 -16.78
N ILE A 182 -22.72 24.46 -16.41
CA ILE A 182 -21.43 23.79 -16.32
C ILE A 182 -21.13 23.08 -17.64
N SER A 183 -19.90 23.21 -18.13
CA SER A 183 -19.44 22.46 -19.31
C SER A 183 -19.33 20.96 -19.03
N ARG A 184 -19.85 20.15 -19.95
CA ARG A 184 -19.76 18.67 -19.99
C ARG A 184 -20.09 17.99 -18.64
N PRO A 185 -21.24 18.27 -18.01
CA PRO A 185 -21.53 17.78 -16.65
C PRO A 185 -21.68 16.26 -16.58
N THR A 186 -22.22 15.63 -17.63
CA THR A 186 -22.33 14.17 -17.73
C THR A 186 -20.99 13.49 -17.83
N GLU A 187 -20.11 13.98 -18.70
CA GLU A 187 -18.75 13.46 -18.87
C GLU A 187 -17.97 13.59 -17.56
N LYS A 188 -18.00 14.78 -16.93
CA LYS A 188 -17.39 15.02 -15.63
C LYS A 188 -17.92 14.06 -14.56
N THR A 189 -19.23 13.80 -14.55
CA THR A 189 -19.86 12.85 -13.62
C THR A 189 -19.40 11.42 -13.88
N VAL A 190 -19.31 10.98 -15.14
CA VAL A 190 -18.82 9.64 -15.50
C VAL A 190 -17.39 9.42 -15.02
N PHE A 191 -16.49 10.36 -15.30
CA PHE A 191 -15.10 10.30 -14.79
C PHE A 191 -15.04 10.31 -13.27
N THR A 192 -15.90 11.10 -12.61
CA THR A 192 -16.02 11.13 -11.15
C THR A 192 -16.43 9.77 -10.60
N VAL A 193 -17.43 9.12 -11.18
CA VAL A 193 -17.89 7.79 -10.76
C VAL A 193 -16.78 6.75 -10.90
N PHE A 194 -16.04 6.73 -12.01
CA PHE A 194 -14.90 5.82 -12.17
C PHE A 194 -13.81 6.04 -11.11
N MET A 195 -13.47 7.31 -10.82
CA MET A 195 -12.47 7.65 -9.81
C MET A 195 -12.92 7.27 -8.40
N VAL A 196 -14.19 7.50 -8.05
CA VAL A 196 -14.76 7.12 -6.75
C VAL A 196 -14.85 5.60 -6.62
N ALA A 197 -15.33 4.89 -7.64
CA ALA A 197 -15.39 3.43 -7.63
C ALA A 197 -14.01 2.79 -7.45
N ALA A 198 -12.99 3.30 -8.15
CA ALA A 198 -11.61 2.86 -7.97
C ALA A 198 -11.09 3.16 -6.55
N SER A 199 -11.44 4.32 -5.98
CA SER A 199 -11.08 4.68 -4.60
C SER A 199 -11.71 3.74 -3.57
N VAL A 200 -12.99 3.42 -3.72
CA VAL A 200 -13.71 2.47 -2.85
C VAL A 200 -13.06 1.09 -2.93
N LEU A 201 -12.76 0.61 -4.15
CA LEU A 201 -12.09 -0.69 -4.32
C LEU A 201 -10.68 -0.69 -3.68
N CYS A 202 -9.93 0.41 -3.81
CA CYS A 202 -8.65 0.59 -3.12
C CYS A 202 -8.80 0.54 -1.60
N VAL A 203 -9.80 1.21 -1.02
CA VAL A 203 -10.08 1.16 0.42
C VAL A 203 -10.39 -0.27 0.85
N LEU A 204 -11.28 -0.97 0.14
CA LEU A 204 -11.64 -2.36 0.46
C LEU A 204 -10.44 -3.29 0.42
N LEU A 205 -9.56 -3.17 -0.59
CA LEU A 205 -8.35 -3.97 -0.69
C LEU A 205 -7.35 -3.67 0.45
N ASN A 206 -7.16 -2.40 0.80
CA ASN A 206 -6.29 -2.03 1.93
C ASN A 206 -6.87 -2.50 3.27
N VAL A 207 -8.18 -2.41 3.47
CA VAL A 207 -8.87 -2.93 4.66
C VAL A 207 -8.76 -4.45 4.73
N ALA A 208 -8.98 -5.17 3.63
CA ALA A 208 -8.80 -6.61 3.58
C ALA A 208 -7.37 -7.03 3.92
N GLU A 209 -6.38 -6.29 3.43
CA GLU A 209 -4.97 -6.52 3.76
C GLU A 209 -4.68 -6.25 5.25
N LEU A 210 -5.20 -5.15 5.80
CA LEU A 210 -5.08 -4.83 7.22
C LEU A 210 -5.73 -5.93 8.10
N CYS A 211 -6.94 -6.35 7.77
CA CYS A 211 -7.64 -7.44 8.46
C CYS A 211 -6.87 -8.75 8.39
N TYR A 212 -6.31 -9.12 7.23
CA TYR A 212 -5.48 -10.30 7.09
C TYR A 212 -4.24 -10.26 8.01
N LEU A 213 -3.57 -9.10 8.11
CA LEU A 213 -2.43 -8.93 9.00
C LEU A 213 -2.83 -9.04 10.48
N LEU A 214 -3.93 -8.41 10.88
CA LEU A 214 -4.45 -8.46 12.25
C LEU A 214 -4.83 -9.89 12.65
N LEU A 215 -5.59 -10.60 11.81
CA LEU A 215 -5.96 -11.99 12.05
C LEU A 215 -4.73 -12.89 12.21
N LYS A 216 -3.72 -12.70 11.35
CA LYS A 216 -2.46 -13.44 11.45
C LYS A 216 -1.73 -13.20 12.76
N VAL A 217 -1.77 -11.97 13.31
CA VAL A 217 -1.18 -11.66 14.63
C VAL A 217 -1.97 -12.30 15.76
N CYS A 218 -3.30 -12.18 15.75
CA CYS A 218 -4.17 -12.79 16.75
C CYS A 218 -4.01 -14.31 16.80
N CYS A 219 -3.98 -15.00 15.66
CA CYS A 219 -3.78 -16.45 15.61
C CYS A 219 -2.39 -16.87 16.13
N ARG A 220 -1.33 -16.08 15.88
CA ARG A 220 0.02 -16.35 16.45
C ARG A 220 0.06 -16.19 17.97
N GLN A 221 -0.71 -15.25 18.52
CA GLN A 221 -0.80 -15.04 19.97
C GLN A 221 -1.62 -16.16 20.64
N ALA A 222 -2.74 -16.58 20.04
CA ALA A 222 -3.55 -17.70 20.53
C ALA A 222 -2.78 -19.04 20.53
N GLY A 223 -2.02 -19.34 19.48
CA GLY A 223 -1.18 -20.54 19.43
C GLY A 223 -0.02 -20.55 20.42
N ARG A 224 0.46 -19.37 20.86
CA ARG A 224 1.46 -19.24 21.94
C ARG A 224 0.84 -19.45 23.33
N ALA A 225 -0.44 -19.12 23.51
CA ALA A 225 -1.17 -19.37 24.76
C ALA A 225 -1.56 -20.84 24.95
N GLN A 226 -1.57 -21.64 23.87
CA GLN A 226 -1.95 -23.06 23.85
C GLN A 226 -0.77 -24.04 23.83
N ALA A 227 0.48 -23.59 23.94
CA ALA A 227 1.59 -24.50 24.19
C ALA A 227 1.46 -25.07 25.64
N PRO A 228 1.24 -26.38 25.83
CA PRO A 228 1.25 -26.97 27.16
C PRO A 228 2.64 -26.75 27.78
N ARG A 229 2.66 -26.40 29.07
CA ARG A 229 3.86 -26.50 29.91
C ARG A 229 4.21 -27.97 30.15
N ASP A 230 4.61 -28.69 29.12
CA ASP A 230 5.29 -29.98 29.27
C ASP A 230 6.71 -29.84 28.71
N LEU A 231 7.50 -29.03 29.42
CA LEU A 231 8.94 -29.15 29.36
C LEU A 231 9.33 -30.21 30.41
N PRO A 232 9.98 -31.33 30.05
CA PRO A 232 10.68 -32.13 31.04
C PRO A 232 11.75 -31.20 31.63
N GLY A 233 11.68 -30.96 32.94
CA GLY A 233 12.56 -30.01 33.61
C GLY A 233 14.05 -30.26 33.31
N PRO A 234 14.92 -29.23 33.42
CA PRO A 234 16.35 -29.32 33.11
C PRO A 234 17.06 -30.53 33.77
N ALA A 235 16.56 -30.96 34.94
CA ALA A 235 17.04 -32.12 35.68
C ALA A 235 16.90 -33.46 34.91
N LEU A 236 15.85 -33.68 34.10
CA LEU A 236 15.68 -34.93 33.34
C LEU A 236 16.62 -34.99 32.12
N LYS A 237 16.99 -33.83 31.59
CA LYS A 237 17.90 -33.70 30.46
C LYS A 237 19.35 -33.86 30.89
N GLU A 238 19.72 -33.31 32.04
CA GLU A 238 21.03 -33.58 32.68
C GLU A 238 21.17 -35.04 33.08
N ARG A 239 20.12 -35.69 33.63
CA ARG A 239 20.18 -37.10 34.00
C ARG A 239 20.41 -38.02 32.80
N ARG A 240 19.75 -37.77 31.67
CA ARG A 240 20.00 -38.51 30.41
C ARG A 240 21.36 -38.21 29.78
N GLN A 241 21.86 -36.98 29.92
CA GLN A 241 23.20 -36.62 29.44
C GLN A 241 24.29 -37.31 30.28
N ASN A 242 24.09 -37.41 31.59
CA ASN A 242 25.01 -38.09 32.50
C ASN A 242 24.99 -39.61 32.30
N GLU A 243 23.82 -40.22 32.14
CA GLU A 243 23.69 -41.64 31.76
C GLU A 243 24.35 -41.95 30.42
N ALA A 244 24.24 -41.05 29.43
CA ALA A 244 24.91 -41.21 28.13
C ALA A 244 26.44 -41.06 28.24
N ASN A 245 26.94 -40.20 29.13
CA ASN A 245 28.37 -40.02 29.37
C ASN A 245 28.98 -41.20 30.15
N GLU A 246 28.25 -41.82 31.08
CA GLU A 246 28.69 -43.06 31.76
C GLU A 246 28.82 -44.23 30.79
N LEU A 247 27.86 -44.40 29.87
CA LEU A 247 27.90 -45.45 28.84
C LEU A 247 29.06 -45.28 27.84
N LEU A 248 29.50 -44.04 27.59
CA LEU A 248 30.66 -43.73 26.77
C LEU A 248 31.99 -43.97 27.50
N SER A 249 32.00 -43.92 28.83
CA SER A 249 33.20 -44.13 29.64
C SER A 249 33.49 -45.62 29.92
N GLU A 250 32.47 -46.48 29.90
CA GLU A 250 32.64 -47.95 30.02
C GLU A 250 32.99 -48.64 28.69
N GLY A 251 32.89 -47.92 27.56
CA GLY A 251 33.08 -48.47 26.21
C GLY A 251 34.48 -48.32 25.61
N GLY A 252 35.54 -48.20 26.42
CA GLY A 252 36.91 -48.05 25.91
C GLY A 252 37.68 -49.38 25.81
N PRO A 253 38.07 -49.87 24.63
CA PRO A 253 39.13 -50.86 24.50
C PRO A 253 40.49 -50.17 24.33
N ASN A 254 41.38 -50.50 25.26
CA ASN A 254 42.81 -50.26 25.22
C ASN A 254 43.48 -50.69 23.89
N ALA A 255 44.48 -49.91 23.50
CA ALA A 255 45.76 -50.29 22.88
C ALA A 255 45.79 -51.02 21.51
N LEU A 256 46.29 -50.29 20.49
CA LEU A 256 47.19 -50.81 19.45
C LEU A 256 48.47 -51.39 20.10
N PRO A 257 49.18 -52.39 19.52
CA PRO A 257 49.98 -52.16 18.29
C PRO A 257 50.28 -53.37 17.37
N GLY A 258 50.72 -53.10 16.13
CA GLY A 258 51.73 -53.92 15.43
C GLY A 258 51.38 -54.52 14.05
N LEU A 259 52.00 -53.96 12.99
CA LEU A 259 52.41 -54.69 11.76
C LEU A 259 53.55 -55.68 12.10
N PRO A 260 53.89 -56.75 11.32
CA PRO A 260 54.21 -56.67 9.88
C PRO A 260 53.87 -57.92 9.01
N GLY A 261 54.09 -57.81 7.69
CA GLY A 261 54.21 -58.94 6.74
C GLY A 261 53.28 -58.86 5.55
#